data_AF-A0A1Q5LR10-F1
#
_entry.id   AF-A0A1Q5LR10-F1
#
_cell.length_a   1.000
_cell.length_b   1.000
_cell.length_c   1.000
_cell.angle_alpha   90.00
_cell.angle_beta   90.00
_cell.angle_gamma   90.00
#
_symmetry.space_group_name_H-M   'P 1'
#
loop_
_entity.id
_entity.type
_entity.pdbx_description
1 polymer ?
#
loop_
_entity_poly.entity_id
_entity_poly.type
_entity_poly.pdbx_seq_one_letter_code
_entity_poly.pdbx_strand_id
1 'polypeptide(L)'
;MANTPEDTQNTQNDSQNDSQNDSQKDTSARATSARAHQQPQEQPPSPMRVLRGACAQLAELTGMEAESVSSFERTEDGWTLNVEVLELARVPDTMSLLASYEVELDAHGELSGYRRVRRYERGRSDRS
;
A
#
# COMPACT_ATOMS: atom_id res chain seq x y z
N MET A 1 30.91 2.96 -45.29
CA MET A 1 29.95 3.40 -46.33
C MET A 1 28.67 2.62 -46.16
N ALA A 2 27.62 3.27 -45.66
CA ALA A 2 26.18 2.98 -45.88
C ALA A 2 25.40 3.77 -44.82
N ASN A 3 25.07 5.03 -45.13
CA ASN A 3 24.10 5.83 -44.38
C ASN A 3 22.84 5.97 -45.24
N THR A 4 21.68 5.74 -44.60
CA THR A 4 20.33 6.23 -44.92
C THR A 4 19.62 5.64 -46.15
N PRO A 5 18.38 5.17 -45.95
CA PRO A 5 17.23 5.93 -46.45
C PRO A 5 16.15 6.17 -45.39
N GLU A 6 15.60 7.38 -45.41
CA GLU A 6 14.36 7.80 -44.78
C GLU A 6 13.18 7.31 -45.64
N ASP A 7 12.20 6.64 -45.03
CA ASP A 7 10.90 6.40 -45.67
C ASP A 7 9.86 7.38 -45.12
N THR A 8 9.31 8.12 -46.08
CA THR A 8 8.24 9.12 -46.00
C THR A 8 6.89 8.45 -46.31
N GLN A 9 5.80 8.88 -45.66
CA GLN A 9 4.41 8.95 -46.18
C GLN A 9 3.46 9.32 -45.02
N ASN A 10 3.12 10.59 -44.79
CA ASN A 10 1.95 11.32 -45.30
C ASN A 10 0.67 10.50 -45.52
N THR A 11 -0.37 10.78 -44.75
CA THR A 11 -1.77 10.63 -45.19
C THR A 11 -2.63 11.69 -44.48
N GLN A 12 -2.94 12.77 -45.20
CA GLN A 12 -4.02 13.69 -44.86
C GLN A 12 -5.35 12.99 -45.16
N ASN A 13 -6.30 13.05 -44.24
CA ASN A 13 -7.69 12.72 -44.52
C ASN A 13 -8.57 13.86 -44.01
N ASP A 14 -8.84 14.81 -44.91
CA ASP A 14 -9.88 15.82 -44.77
C ASP A 14 -11.22 15.20 -45.19
N SER A 15 -12.23 15.27 -44.34
CA SER A 15 -13.64 15.16 -44.72
C SER A 15 -14.52 15.72 -43.61
N GLN A 16 -14.81 17.01 -43.69
CA GLN A 16 -15.94 17.66 -43.02
C GLN A 16 -17.23 17.14 -43.67
N ASN A 17 -18.12 16.53 -42.89
CA ASN A 17 -19.49 16.25 -43.31
C ASN A 17 -20.46 16.88 -42.28
N ASP A 18 -20.94 18.07 -42.63
CA ASP A 18 -22.11 18.71 -42.05
C ASP A 18 -23.36 17.96 -42.51
N SER A 19 -24.17 17.46 -41.58
CA SER A 19 -25.59 17.15 -41.83
C SER A 19 -26.34 17.09 -40.51
N GLN A 20 -27.11 18.15 -40.26
CA GLN A 20 -28.17 18.23 -39.26
C GLN A 20 -29.22 17.15 -39.57
N ASN A 21 -29.58 16.30 -38.59
CA ASN A 21 -30.86 15.63 -38.60
C ASN A 21 -31.57 15.83 -37.26
N ASP A 22 -32.85 16.09 -37.44
CA ASP A 22 -33.83 16.70 -36.58
C ASP A 22 -34.58 15.64 -35.75
N SER A 23 -35.08 16.09 -34.60
CA SER A 23 -36.31 15.63 -33.95
C SER A 23 -36.46 14.20 -33.40
N GLN A 24 -36.60 14.18 -32.07
CA GLN A 24 -37.62 13.48 -31.30
C GLN A 24 -37.65 11.94 -31.32
N LYS A 25 -37.15 11.36 -30.22
CA LYS A 25 -37.95 10.39 -29.46
C LYS A 25 -37.56 10.41 -27.99
N ASP A 26 -38.31 11.20 -27.24
CA ASP A 26 -38.60 10.94 -25.84
C ASP A 26 -39.08 9.49 -25.66
N THR A 27 -38.97 8.97 -24.44
CA THR A 27 -39.39 7.62 -23.96
C THR A 27 -38.32 6.54 -23.80
N SER A 28 -37.28 6.81 -23.00
CA SER A 28 -36.79 5.77 -22.07
C SER A 28 -36.09 6.37 -20.85
N ALA A 29 -36.76 7.28 -20.14
CA ALA A 29 -36.31 7.78 -18.85
C ALA A 29 -36.57 6.79 -17.68
N ARG A 30 -36.77 5.49 -17.96
CA ARG A 30 -37.20 4.50 -16.95
C ARG A 30 -36.27 3.30 -16.81
N ALA A 31 -34.95 3.53 -16.85
CA ALA A 31 -33.98 2.49 -16.51
C ALA A 31 -32.82 2.96 -15.59
N THR A 32 -32.80 4.20 -15.10
CA THR A 32 -31.64 4.70 -14.35
C THR A 32 -31.81 4.73 -12.83
N SER A 33 -33.01 4.51 -12.28
CA SER A 33 -33.24 4.72 -10.83
C SER A 33 -32.92 3.53 -9.92
N ALA A 34 -32.43 2.39 -10.44
CA ALA A 34 -32.21 1.18 -9.62
C ALA A 34 -30.74 0.81 -9.41
N ARG A 35 -29.79 1.60 -9.91
CA ARG A 35 -28.39 1.51 -9.41
C ARG A 35 -28.27 2.34 -8.14
N ALA A 36 -29.17 2.05 -7.21
CA ALA A 36 -29.11 2.53 -5.84
C ALA A 36 -27.77 2.05 -5.30
N HIS A 37 -26.86 3.02 -5.14
CA HIS A 37 -25.66 3.01 -4.32
C HIS A 37 -25.53 1.74 -3.46
N GLN A 38 -25.02 0.66 -4.06
CA GLN A 38 -24.30 -0.33 -3.28
C GLN A 38 -23.02 0.40 -2.90
N GLN A 39 -23.09 1.19 -1.82
CA GLN A 39 -21.90 1.69 -1.17
C GLN A 39 -21.04 0.44 -0.95
N PRO A 40 -19.86 0.36 -1.56
CA PRO A 40 -18.97 -0.77 -1.33
C PRO A 40 -18.84 -0.87 0.18
N GLN A 41 -19.37 -1.94 0.77
CA GLN A 41 -19.10 -2.23 2.17
C GLN A 41 -17.58 -2.32 2.24
N GLU A 42 -16.95 -1.32 2.86
CA GLU A 42 -15.51 -1.24 2.93
C GLU A 42 -15.04 -2.48 3.67
N GLN A 43 -14.57 -3.48 2.90
CA GLN A 43 -14.12 -4.73 3.48
C GLN A 43 -12.90 -4.41 4.35
N PRO A 44 -12.81 -4.99 5.55
CA PRO A 44 -11.64 -4.77 6.39
C PRO A 44 -10.37 -5.17 5.62
N PRO A 45 -9.26 -4.44 5.81
CA PRO A 45 -8.03 -4.72 5.09
C PRO A 45 -7.53 -6.13 5.41
N SER A 46 -6.90 -6.78 4.44
CA SER A 46 -6.28 -8.08 4.69
C SER A 46 -5.12 -7.93 5.67
N PRO A 47 -4.87 -8.91 6.56
CA PRO A 47 -3.76 -8.84 7.52
C PRO A 47 -2.43 -8.51 6.84
N MET A 48 -2.12 -9.16 5.72
CA MET A 48 -0.88 -8.90 4.98
C MET A 48 -0.75 -7.47 4.46
N ARG A 49 -1.85 -6.79 4.12
CA ARG A 49 -1.83 -5.37 3.74
C ARG A 49 -1.50 -4.51 4.96
N VAL A 50 -2.12 -4.79 6.09
CA VAL A 50 -1.88 -4.10 7.38
C VAL A 50 -0.42 -4.27 7.80
N LEU A 51 0.11 -5.51 7.83
CA LEU A 51 1.50 -5.79 8.22
C LEU A 51 2.52 -5.03 7.37
N ARG A 52 2.34 -5.02 6.04
CA ARG A 52 3.25 -4.27 5.14
C ARG A 52 3.15 -2.76 5.36
N GLY A 53 1.94 -2.24 5.53
CA GLY A 53 1.72 -0.83 5.82
C GLY A 53 2.36 -0.42 7.15
N ALA A 54 2.23 -1.26 8.19
CA ALA A 54 2.81 -1.03 9.51
C ALA A 54 4.34 -0.96 9.46
N CYS A 55 4.99 -1.93 8.80
CA CYS A 55 6.44 -1.93 8.64
C CYS A 55 6.94 -0.70 7.86
N ALA A 56 6.23 -0.30 6.81
CA ALA A 56 6.59 0.89 6.02
C ALA A 56 6.46 2.18 6.84
N GLN A 57 5.33 2.38 7.52
CA GLN A 57 5.09 3.54 8.38
C GLN A 57 6.09 3.61 9.55
N LEU A 58 6.39 2.47 10.19
CA LEU A 58 7.37 2.43 11.28
C LEU A 58 8.78 2.74 10.78
N ALA A 59 9.17 2.22 9.62
CA ALA A 59 10.47 2.50 9.02
C ALA A 59 10.59 3.98 8.61
N GLU A 60 9.52 4.58 8.08
CA GLU A 60 9.47 6.00 7.75
C GLU A 60 9.63 6.89 8.99
N LEU A 61 8.96 6.54 10.09
CA LEU A 61 9.06 7.32 11.34
C LEU A 61 10.40 7.18 12.05
N THR A 62 10.96 5.98 12.06
CA THR A 62 12.18 5.70 12.81
C THR A 62 13.45 5.93 11.99
N GLY A 63 13.35 5.89 10.66
CA GLY A 63 14.50 5.85 9.76
C GLY A 63 15.29 4.55 9.86
N MET A 64 14.72 3.52 10.48
CA MET A 64 15.37 2.22 10.75
C MET A 64 14.67 1.10 9.99
N GLU A 65 15.42 0.02 9.74
CA GLU A 65 14.91 -1.13 9.01
C GLU A 65 14.01 -2.00 9.91
N ALA A 66 12.74 -2.12 9.53
CA ALA A 66 11.83 -3.12 10.10
C ALA A 66 12.17 -4.50 9.51
N GLU A 67 12.87 -5.32 10.29
CA GLU A 67 13.42 -6.59 9.83
C GLU A 67 12.37 -7.70 9.78
N SER A 68 11.48 -7.75 10.78
CA SER A 68 10.42 -8.77 10.83
C SER A 68 9.25 -8.34 11.74
N VAL A 69 8.11 -8.99 11.56
CA VAL A 69 6.98 -8.93 12.50
C VAL A 69 7.00 -10.22 13.32
N SER A 70 7.27 -10.13 14.62
CA SER A 70 7.36 -11.29 15.52
C SER A 70 5.99 -11.72 16.07
N SER A 71 5.03 -10.80 16.17
CA SER A 71 3.64 -11.12 16.47
C SER A 71 2.69 -10.05 15.94
N PHE A 72 1.43 -10.42 15.71
CA PHE A 72 0.36 -9.46 15.44
C PHE A 72 -0.97 -10.01 15.93
N GLU A 73 -1.84 -9.12 16.38
CA GLU A 73 -3.18 -9.42 16.85
C GLU A 73 -4.15 -8.34 16.38
N ARG A 74 -5.39 -8.73 16.08
CA ARG A 74 -6.47 -7.79 15.83
C ARG A 74 -7.16 -7.50 17.16
N THR A 75 -7.37 -6.22 17.46
CA THR A 75 -8.09 -5.76 18.65
C THR A 75 -9.51 -5.33 18.26
N GLU A 76 -10.30 -4.84 19.23
CA GLU A 76 -11.64 -4.30 18.96
C GLU A 76 -11.58 -3.07 18.03
N ASP A 77 -10.59 -2.20 18.25
CA ASP A 77 -10.46 -0.91 17.57
C ASP A 77 -9.36 -0.87 16.49
N GLY A 78 -8.61 -1.96 16.29
CA GLY A 78 -7.51 -1.98 15.34
C GLY A 78 -6.59 -3.18 15.44
N TRP A 79 -5.28 -2.94 15.50
CA TRP A 79 -4.25 -3.97 15.53
C TRP A 79 -3.11 -3.62 16.48
N THR A 80 -2.52 -4.64 17.09
CA THR A 80 -1.27 -4.51 17.85
C THR A 80 -0.25 -5.50 17.31
N LEU A 81 0.99 -5.06 17.13
CA LEU A 81 2.06 -5.86 16.53
C LEU A 81 3.36 -5.68 17.29
N ASN A 82 4.19 -6.72 17.30
CA ASN A 82 5.60 -6.60 17.65
C ASN A 82 6.44 -6.67 16.38
N VAL A 83 7.24 -5.63 16.15
CA VAL A 83 8.14 -5.50 15.01
C VAL A 83 9.57 -5.47 15.52
N GLU A 84 10.41 -6.34 14.97
CA GLU A 84 11.85 -6.33 15.22
C GLU A 84 12.51 -5.34 14.28
N VAL A 85 13.24 -4.38 14.84
CA VAL A 85 13.87 -3.27 14.12
C VAL A 85 15.38 -3.31 14.32
N LEU A 86 16.14 -3.18 13.24
CA LEU A 86 17.58 -3.04 13.29
C LEU A 86 17.97 -1.59 13.62
N GLU A 87 18.33 -1.35 14.88
CA GLU A 87 18.76 -0.01 15.32
C GLU A 87 20.22 0.28 15.01
N LEU A 88 21.09 -0.74 14.99
CA LEU A 88 22.51 -0.57 14.70
C LEU A 88 23.12 -1.83 14.08
N ALA A 89 23.53 -1.75 12.83
CA ALA A 89 24.31 -2.79 12.17
C ALA A 89 25.76 -2.85 12.71
N ARG A 90 26.31 -4.06 12.87
CA ARG A 90 27.70 -4.30 13.29
C ARG A 90 28.36 -5.46 12.53
N VAL A 91 29.67 -5.60 12.72
CA VAL A 91 30.47 -6.75 12.24
C VAL A 91 31.21 -7.38 13.44
N PRO A 92 31.07 -8.70 13.69
CA PRO A 92 30.16 -9.62 12.98
C PRO A 92 28.69 -9.24 13.20
N ASP A 93 27.82 -9.63 12.29
CA ASP A 93 26.39 -9.28 12.34
C ASP A 93 25.70 -9.80 13.62
N THR A 94 26.24 -10.83 14.26
CA THR A 94 25.80 -11.29 15.60
C THR A 94 25.99 -10.26 16.72
N MET A 95 26.65 -9.13 16.46
CA MET A 95 26.77 -8.00 17.39
C MET A 95 25.80 -6.86 17.03
N SER A 96 25.05 -6.97 15.92
CA SER A 96 24.06 -5.98 15.52
C SER A 96 22.99 -5.83 16.60
N LEU A 97 22.44 -4.63 16.75
CA LEU A 97 21.48 -4.31 17.81
C LEU A 97 20.07 -4.28 17.22
N LEU A 98 19.24 -5.22 17.68
CA LEU A 98 17.82 -5.27 17.40
C LEU A 98 17.02 -4.67 18.56
N ALA A 99 15.86 -4.15 18.24
CA ALA A 99 14.87 -3.73 19.21
C ALA A 99 13.49 -4.23 18.81
N SER A 100 12.73 -4.73 19.78
CA SER A 100 11.32 -5.03 19.57
C SER A 100 10.51 -3.77 19.85
N TYR A 101 9.69 -3.38 18.89
CA TYR A 101 8.74 -2.28 18.99
C TYR A 101 7.32 -2.84 19.03
N GLU A 102 6.56 -2.41 20.03
CA GLU A 102 5.11 -2.59 19.98
C GLU A 102 4.52 -1.45 19.15
N VAL A 103 3.65 -1.81 18.22
CA VAL A 103 3.04 -0.94 17.22
C VAL A 103 1.54 -1.09 17.32
N GLU A 104 0.84 0.03 17.45
CA GLU A 104 -0.61 0.10 17.48
C GLU A 104 -1.09 0.75 16.19
N LEU A 105 -2.08 0.12 15.55
CA LEU A 105 -2.73 0.60 14.34
C LEU A 105 -4.23 0.72 14.57
N ASP A 106 -4.88 1.61 13.83
CA ASP A 106 -6.33 1.65 13.75
C ASP A 106 -6.91 0.50 12.91
N ALA A 107 -8.24 0.45 12.78
CA ALA A 107 -8.95 -0.57 12.00
C ALA A 107 -8.55 -0.62 10.50
N HIS A 108 -8.01 0.48 9.96
CA HIS A 108 -7.59 0.60 8.56
C HIS A 108 -6.10 0.26 8.35
N GLY A 109 -5.34 0.10 9.44
CA GLY A 109 -3.92 -0.20 9.42
C GLY A 109 -3.04 1.04 9.42
N GLU A 110 -3.59 2.22 9.74
CA GLU A 110 -2.82 3.45 9.94
C GLU A 110 -2.22 3.45 11.34
N LEU A 111 -0.97 3.88 11.45
CA LEU A 111 -0.23 3.91 12.70
C LEU A 111 -0.82 4.93 13.67
N SER A 112 -1.26 4.46 14.84
CA SER A 112 -1.82 5.28 15.92
C SER A 112 -0.86 5.42 17.10
N GLY A 113 0.08 4.50 17.28
CA GLY A 113 1.08 4.56 18.34
C GLY A 113 2.22 3.57 18.13
N TYR A 114 3.37 3.84 18.75
CA TYR A 114 4.46 2.87 18.83
C TYR A 114 5.34 3.12 20.06
N ARG A 115 5.98 2.07 20.57
CA ARG A 115 6.99 2.18 21.64
C ARG A 115 8.01 1.05 21.56
N ARG A 116 9.26 1.35 21.91
CA ARG A 116 10.29 0.30 22.08
C ARG A 116 10.03 -0.45 23.38
N VAL A 117 9.92 -1.78 23.33
CA VAL A 117 9.69 -2.61 24.52
C VAL A 117 10.96 -3.28 25.04
N ARG A 118 11.90 -3.63 24.14
CA ARG A 118 13.21 -4.17 24.52
C ARG A 118 14.27 -3.93 23.45
N ARG A 119 15.53 -4.11 23.82
CA ARG A 119 16.69 -4.03 22.92
C ARG A 119 17.69 -5.14 23.24
N TYR A 120 18.25 -5.77 22.21
CA TYR A 120 19.10 -6.95 22.37
C TYR A 120 20.06 -7.12 21.18
N GLU A 121 21.14 -7.86 21.38
CA GLU A 121 22.09 -8.20 20.30
C GLU A 121 21.53 -9.34 19.44
N ARG A 122 21.77 -9.26 18.13
CA ARG A 122 21.38 -10.28 17.16
C ARG A 122 21.93 -11.66 17.54
N GLY A 123 21.07 -12.67 17.50
CA GLY A 123 21.46 -14.05 17.82
C GLY A 123 21.41 -14.39 19.31
N ARG A 124 21.08 -13.42 20.19
CA ARG A 124 20.72 -13.74 21.57
C ARG A 124 19.37 -14.45 21.61
N SER A 125 19.35 -15.69 22.07
CA SER A 125 18.12 -16.39 22.44
C SER A 125 17.70 -16.03 23.86
N ASP A 126 16.38 -15.99 24.10
CA ASP A 126 15.87 -15.92 25.46
C ASP A 126 16.38 -17.17 26.22
N ARG A 127 16.87 -16.97 27.44
CA ARG A 127 17.21 -18.10 28.32
C ARG A 127 15.87 -18.70 28.75
N SER A 128 15.47 -19.79 28.10
CA SER A 128 14.35 -20.61 28.57
C SER A 128 14.67 -21.20 29.94
#